data_AF-A0AAU4UK04-F1
#
_entry.id   AF-A0AAU4UK04-F1
#
_cell.length_a   1.000
_cell.length_b   1.000
_cell.length_c   1.000
_cell.angle_alpha   90.00
_cell.angle_beta   90.00
_cell.angle_gamma   90.00
#
_symmetry.space_group_name_H-M   'P 1'
#
loop_
_entity.id
_entity.type
_entity.pdbx_description
1 polymer ?
#
loop_
_entity_poly.entity_id
_entity_poly.type
_entity_poly.pdbx_seq_one_letter_code
_entity_poly.pdbx_strand_id
1 'polypeptide(L)'
;MIKAVIKDGQGFTVLYGIYGDEAEKIAAGALATIDVTPVINLGVRSLKIAIALGATRAEVERTLERDFGPLPFTCPACGRTSYHPADKQHGYCGACHAYTGDPS
;
A
#
# COMPACT_ATOMS: atom_id res chain seq x y z
N MET A 1 -0.88 -8.35 -3.70
CA MET A 1 -0.87 -7.62 -2.41
C MET A 1 -0.57 -6.13 -2.61
N ILE A 2 -1.24 -5.24 -1.86
CA ILE A 2 -0.90 -3.82 -1.68
C ILE A 2 -0.23 -3.66 -0.31
N LYS A 3 0.85 -2.89 -0.23
CA LYS A 3 1.49 -2.47 1.03
C LYS A 3 1.59 -0.95 1.04
N ALA A 4 0.95 -0.31 2.02
CA ALA A 4 1.01 1.14 2.20
C ALA A 4 1.38 1.48 3.64
N VAL A 5 2.25 2.48 3.80
CA VAL A 5 2.59 3.05 5.10
C VAL A 5 2.07 4.48 5.09
N ILE A 6 1.10 4.78 5.94
CA ILE A 6 0.50 6.12 6.04
C ILE A 6 1.07 6.78 7.27
N LYS A 7 1.54 8.02 7.12
CA LYS A 7 1.97 8.88 8.22
C LYS A 7 0.87 9.88 8.54
N ASP A 8 0.45 9.92 9.80
CA ASP A 8 -0.45 10.94 10.32
C ASP A 8 0.25 11.78 11.40
N GLY A 9 -0.47 12.75 11.98
CA GLY A 9 0.06 13.60 13.04
C GLY A 9 0.41 12.88 14.35
N GLN A 10 0.09 11.59 14.48
CA GLN A 10 0.28 10.80 15.70
C GLN A 10 1.22 9.59 15.53
N GLY A 11 1.52 9.17 14.30
CA GLY A 11 2.47 8.10 14.02
C GLY A 11 2.32 7.50 12.62
N PHE A 12 2.62 6.19 12.52
CA PHE A 12 2.46 5.44 11.27
C PHE A 12 1.40 4.34 11.41
N THR A 13 0.56 4.24 10.38
CA THR A 13 -0.39 3.16 10.16
C THR A 13 0.06 2.36 8.94
N VAL A 14 0.14 1.04 9.08
CA VAL A 14 0.55 0.15 7.98
C VAL A 14 -0.67 -0.61 7.48
N LEU A 15 -0.92 -0.51 6.18
CA LEU A 15 -2.03 -1.16 5.49
C LEU A 15 -1.49 -2.27 4.58
N TYR A 16 -2.05 -3.47 4.71
CA TYR A 16 -1.86 -4.56 3.78
C TYR A 16 -3.20 -4.93 3.13
N GLY A 17 -3.26 -4.90 1.80
CA GLY A 17 -4.41 -5.35 1.01
C GLY A 17 -4.09 -6.65 0.27
N ILE A 18 -4.72 -7.76 0.65
CA ILE A 18 -4.59 -9.07 -0.01
C ILE A 18 -5.84 -9.33 -0.84
N TYR A 19 -5.66 -9.72 -2.11
CA TYR A 19 -6.75 -9.82 -3.10
C TYR A 19 -6.47 -10.90 -4.14
N GLY A 20 -7.47 -11.21 -4.97
CA GLY A 20 -7.39 -12.23 -6.03
C GLY A 20 -7.02 -13.61 -5.50
N ASP A 21 -6.28 -14.38 -6.30
CA ASP A 21 -5.86 -15.76 -5.99
C ASP A 21 -5.17 -15.89 -4.63
N GLU A 22 -4.43 -14.87 -4.19
CA GLU A 22 -3.74 -14.89 -2.90
C GLU A 22 -4.76 -14.86 -1.75
N ALA A 23 -5.81 -14.05 -1.86
CA ALA A 23 -6.88 -14.02 -0.87
C ALA A 23 -7.67 -15.33 -0.86
N GLU A 24 -7.94 -15.92 -2.03
CA GLU A 24 -8.64 -17.20 -2.15
C GLU A 24 -7.87 -18.35 -1.50
N LYS A 25 -6.54 -18.39 -1.70
CA LYS A 25 -5.67 -19.36 -1.03
C LYS A 25 -5.72 -19.21 0.48
N ILE A 26 -5.68 -17.99 1.00
CA ILE A 26 -5.81 -17.74 2.45
C ILE A 26 -7.16 -18.22 2.97
N ALA A 27 -8.25 -17.92 2.26
CA ALA A 27 -9.59 -18.40 2.63
C ALA A 27 -9.69 -19.93 2.58
N ALA A 28 -8.95 -20.60 1.69
CA ALA A 28 -8.83 -22.05 1.63
C ALA A 28 -7.91 -22.65 2.72
N GLY A 29 -7.38 -21.84 3.64
CA GLY A 29 -6.55 -22.28 4.76
C GLY A 29 -5.03 -22.18 4.54
N ALA A 30 -4.58 -21.58 3.44
CA ALA A 30 -3.17 -21.29 3.25
C ALA A 30 -2.68 -20.23 4.24
N LEU A 31 -1.43 -20.37 4.70
CA LEU A 31 -0.78 -19.36 5.53
C LEU A 31 -0.18 -18.27 4.64
N ALA A 32 -0.43 -17.01 4.99
CA ALA A 32 0.25 -15.85 4.42
C ALA A 32 1.21 -15.25 5.46
N THR A 33 2.47 -15.06 5.06
CA THR A 33 3.46 -14.37 5.88
C THR A 33 3.56 -12.92 5.47
N ILE A 34 3.36 -12.02 6.43
CA ILE A 34 3.50 -10.57 6.23
C ILE A 34 4.80 -10.12 6.90
N ASP A 35 5.79 -9.73 6.09
CA ASP A 35 7.04 -9.17 6.61
C ASP A 35 6.84 -7.73 7.08
N VAL A 36 6.82 -7.59 8.41
CA VAL A 36 6.71 -6.30 9.10
C VAL A 36 8.07 -5.69 9.43
N THR A 37 9.19 -6.38 9.19
CA THR A 37 10.55 -5.86 9.49
C THR A 37 10.80 -4.43 9.00
N PRO A 38 10.39 -4.05 7.76
CA PRO A 38 10.62 -2.69 7.25
C PRO A 38 9.92 -1.59 8.04
N VAL A 39 8.92 -1.93 8.86
CA VAL A 39 8.09 -0.97 9.59
C VAL A 39 8.27 -1.03 11.10
N ILE A 40 8.99 -2.03 11.65
CA ILE A 40 9.20 -2.16 13.10
C ILE A 40 9.84 -0.90 13.71
N ASN A 41 10.77 -0.27 12.99
CA ASN A 41 11.50 0.91 13.49
C ASN A 41 10.78 2.24 13.25
N LEU A 42 9.58 2.24 12.65
CA LEU A 42 8.85 3.47 12.33
C LEU A 42 8.04 4.03 13.51
N GLY A 43 7.95 3.33 14.65
CA GLY A 43 7.01 3.71 15.71
C GLY A 43 5.55 3.48 15.26
N VAL A 44 5.31 2.35 14.59
CA VAL A 44 3.98 1.94 14.11
C VAL A 44 3.03 1.84 15.30
N ARG A 45 1.89 2.52 15.20
CA ARG A 45 0.83 2.45 16.22
C ARG A 45 -0.23 1.43 15.88
N SER A 46 -0.48 1.21 14.59
CA SER A 46 -1.48 0.24 14.15
C SER A 46 -1.06 -0.48 12.87
N LEU A 47 -1.37 -1.77 12.83
CA LEU A 47 -1.29 -2.63 11.65
C LEU A 47 -2.71 -3.03 11.26
N LYS A 48 -3.09 -2.74 10.02
CA LYS A 48 -4.39 -3.13 9.46
C LYS A 48 -4.18 -4.02 8.25
N ILE A 49 -4.85 -5.16 8.25
CA ILE A 49 -4.80 -6.14 7.17
C ILE A 49 -6.21 -6.29 6.62
N ALA A 50 -6.38 -6.02 5.33
CA ALA A 50 -7.61 -6.23 4.58
C ALA A 50 -7.42 -7.43 3.66
N ILE A 51 -8.35 -8.38 3.71
CA ILE A 51 -8.39 -9.56 2.84
C ILE A 51 -9.70 -9.48 2.06
N ALA A 52 -9.61 -9.43 0.73
CA ALA A 52 -10.75 -9.23 -0.15
C ALA A 52 -10.85 -10.36 -1.19
N LEU A 53 -11.86 -11.22 -1.02
CA LEU A 53 -12.12 -12.35 -1.91
C LEU A 53 -12.86 -11.90 -3.17
N GLY A 54 -12.45 -12.40 -4.33
CA GLY A 54 -13.04 -12.03 -5.62
C GLY A 54 -12.83 -10.56 -6.03
N ALA A 55 -12.06 -9.78 -5.26
CA ALA A 55 -11.79 -8.39 -5.55
C ALA A 55 -10.52 -8.24 -6.40
N THR A 56 -10.55 -7.26 -7.29
CA THR A 56 -9.39 -6.81 -8.05
C THR A 56 -8.50 -5.87 -7.23
N ARG A 57 -7.25 -5.70 -7.67
CA ARG A 57 -6.32 -4.72 -7.09
C ARG A 57 -6.95 -3.33 -6.97
N ALA A 58 -7.53 -2.84 -8.07
CA ALA A 58 -8.09 -1.49 -8.16
C ALA A 58 -9.30 -1.27 -7.22
N GLU A 59 -10.06 -2.33 -6.93
CA GLU A 59 -11.18 -2.27 -5.97
C GLU A 59 -10.68 -2.19 -4.53
N VAL A 60 -9.64 -2.95 -4.20
CA VAL A 60 -9.00 -2.88 -2.89
C VAL A 60 -8.31 -1.55 -2.69
N GLU A 61 -7.58 -1.04 -3.68
CA GLU A 61 -7.01 0.31 -3.67
C GLU A 61 -8.07 1.38 -3.43
N ARG A 62 -9.16 1.38 -4.19
CA ARG A 62 -10.28 2.33 -3.99
C ARG A 62 -10.86 2.24 -2.58
N THR A 63 -11.00 1.04 -2.04
CA THR A 63 -11.51 0.82 -0.69
C THR A 63 -10.58 1.40 0.37
N LEU A 64 -9.29 1.10 0.26
CA LEU A 64 -8.28 1.64 1.17
C LEU A 64 -8.18 3.16 1.06
N GLU A 65 -8.25 3.73 -0.15
CA GLU A 65 -8.19 5.18 -0.33
C GLU A 65 -9.42 5.91 0.20
N ARG A 66 -10.60 5.30 0.07
CA ARG A 66 -11.83 5.84 0.66
C ARG A 66 -11.73 5.91 2.18
N ASP A 67 -11.18 4.88 2.81
CA ASP A 67 -11.21 4.71 4.26
C ASP A 67 -10.00 5.39 4.95
N PHE A 68 -8.87 5.54 4.26
CA PHE A 68 -7.61 6.03 4.83
C PHE A 68 -6.98 7.22 4.09
N GLY A 69 -7.59 7.68 3.00
CA GLY A 69 -7.05 8.74 2.15
C GLY A 69 -6.06 8.23 1.09
N PRO A 70 -5.50 9.12 0.25
CA PRO A 70 -4.64 8.74 -0.85
C PRO A 70 -3.47 7.86 -0.41
N LEU A 71 -3.31 6.70 -1.06
CA LEU A 71 -2.22 5.81 -0.73
C LEU A 71 -0.89 6.41 -1.20
N PRO A 72 0.21 6.18 -0.47
CA PRO A 72 1.54 6.60 -0.89
C PRO A 72 1.95 5.87 -2.17
N PHE A 73 2.71 6.57 -3.02
CA PHE A 73 3.28 6.03 -4.25
C PHE A 73 4.76 5.74 -4.04
N THR A 74 5.21 4.52 -4.34
CA THR A 74 6.64 4.18 -4.29
C THR A 74 7.19 4.11 -5.69
N CYS A 75 8.17 4.99 -5.97
CA CYS A 75 8.80 5.07 -7.27
C CYS A 75 9.50 3.74 -7.62
N PRO A 76 9.14 3.08 -8.74
CA PRO A 76 9.75 1.80 -9.12
C PRO A 76 11.22 1.95 -9.52
N ALA A 77 11.64 3.15 -9.95
CA ALA A 77 13.01 3.39 -10.40
C ALA A 77 14.00 3.60 -9.24
N CYS A 78 13.59 4.30 -8.17
CA CYS A 78 14.50 4.67 -7.08
C CYS A 78 14.08 4.17 -5.69
N GLY A 79 12.92 3.52 -5.58
CA GLY A 79 12.39 2.97 -4.32
C GLY A 79 11.95 4.02 -3.30
N ARG A 80 12.01 5.32 -3.63
CA ARG A 80 11.53 6.38 -2.72
C ARG A 80 10.01 6.47 -2.75
N THR A 81 9.42 6.61 -1.57
CA THR A 81 7.98 6.77 -1.39
C THR A 81 7.60 8.25 -1.32
N SER A 82 6.69 8.67 -2.21
CA SER A 82 5.99 9.94 -2.13
C SER A 82 4.65 9.78 -1.43
N TYR A 83 4.30 10.78 -0.62
CA TYR A 83 3.04 10.87 0.11
C TYR A 83 2.13 11.96 -0.47
N HIS A 84 2.56 12.62 -1.55
CA HIS A 84 1.77 13.68 -2.17
C HIS A 84 0.72 13.07 -3.11
N PRO A 85 -0.58 13.38 -2.96
CA PRO A 85 -1.64 12.73 -3.75
C PRO A 85 -1.48 12.89 -5.27
N ALA A 86 -0.99 14.05 -5.72
CA ALA A 86 -0.78 14.30 -7.15
C ALA A 86 0.38 13.47 -7.73
N ASP A 87 1.38 13.13 -6.91
CA ASP A 87 2.51 12.31 -7.37
C ASP A 87 2.04 10.91 -7.75
N LYS A 88 1.14 10.33 -6.94
CA LYS A 88 0.49 9.05 -7.27
C LYS A 88 -0.35 9.16 -8.54
N GLN A 89 -1.22 10.18 -8.64
CA GLN A 89 -2.12 10.35 -9.77
C GLN A 89 -1.39 10.47 -11.11
N HIS A 90 -0.22 11.11 -11.11
CA HIS A 90 0.57 11.30 -12.31
C HIS A 90 1.71 10.27 -12.46
N GLY A 91 1.91 9.37 -11.49
CA GLY A 91 3.08 8.50 -11.44
C GLY A 91 4.39 9.30 -11.45
N TYR A 92 4.43 10.46 -10.78
CA TYR A 92 5.59 11.34 -10.75
C TYR A 92 6.43 11.08 -9.51
N CYS A 93 7.75 10.95 -9.70
CA CYS A 93 8.69 10.88 -8.59
C CYS A 93 9.44 12.19 -8.45
N GLY A 94 9.14 12.95 -7.38
CA GLY A 94 9.85 14.20 -7.07
C GLY A 94 11.35 14.04 -6.81
N ALA A 95 11.83 12.84 -6.44
CA ALA A 95 13.26 12.59 -6.26
C ALA A 95 13.99 12.29 -7.58
N CYS A 96 13.33 11.63 -8.53
CA CYS A 96 13.88 11.40 -9.87
C CYS A 96 13.62 12.56 -10.83
N HIS A 97 12.71 13.46 -10.46
CA HIS A 97 12.14 14.48 -11.35
C HIS A 97 11.59 13.87 -12.65
N ALA A 98 10.95 12.70 -12.56
CA ALA A 98 10.52 11.92 -13.71
C ALA A 98 9.16 11.27 -13.48
N TYR A 99 8.38 11.14 -14.57
CA TYR A 99 7.19 10.30 -14.63
C TYR A 99 7.59 8.84 -14.85
N THR A 100 7.12 7.95 -14.00
CA THR A 100 7.51 6.54 -14.00
C THR A 100 6.52 5.64 -14.73
N GLY A 101 5.46 6.20 -15.30
CA GLY A 101 4.47 5.48 -16.11
C GLY A 101 3.55 4.53 -15.33
N ASP A 102 3.93 4.12 -14.11
CA ASP A 102 3.10 3.34 -13.20
C ASP A 102 2.43 4.21 -12.14
N PRO A 103 1.12 4.48 -12.24
CA PRO A 103 0.31 4.80 -11.07
C PRO A 103 0.03 3.50 -10.31
N SER A 104 0.95 3.07 -9.46
CA SER A 104 0.78 1.87 -8.63
C SER A 104 -0.08 2.11 -7.40
#